data_AF-G7TIQ4-F1
#
_entry.id   AF-G7TIQ4-F1
#
_cell.length_a   1.000
_cell.length_b   1.000
_cell.length_c   1.000
_cell.angle_alpha   90.00
_cell.angle_beta   90.00
_cell.angle_gamma   90.00
#
_symmetry.space_group_name_H-M   'P 1'
#
loop_
_entity.id
_entity.type
_entity.pdbx_description
1 polymer ?
#
loop_
_entity_poly.entity_id
_entity_poly.type
_entity_poly.pdbx_seq_one_letter_code
_entity_poly.pdbx_strand_id
1 'polypeptide(L)'
;MHDRDNTSLYTFGATLEQIDRFYALLRTISAQSDMVAVCGAPLDETTIPTLGESIFNAAREVRGLVDTVYTQRLDGNERPGTA
;
A
#
# COMPACT_ATOMS: atom_id res chain seq x y z
N MET A 1 -37.35 -12.88 7.94
CA MET A 1 -36.24 -12.29 8.71
C MET A 1 -34.97 -12.61 7.94
N HIS A 2 -34.58 -11.72 7.02
CA HIS A 2 -33.33 -11.83 6.28
C HIS A 2 -32.48 -10.70 6.82
N ASP A 3 -31.45 -11.07 7.54
CA ASP A 3 -30.43 -10.17 8.04
C ASP A 3 -29.81 -9.48 6.82
N ARG A 4 -30.20 -8.22 6.59
CA ARG A 4 -29.41 -7.35 5.73
C ARG A 4 -28.23 -6.96 6.59
N ASP A 5 -27.20 -7.81 6.58
CA ASP A 5 -25.85 -7.45 6.98
C ASP A 5 -25.51 -6.17 6.21
N ASN A 6 -25.74 -5.07 6.92
CA ASN A 6 -25.35 -3.74 6.55
C ASN A 6 -23.83 -3.81 6.50
N THR A 7 -23.26 -4.03 5.31
CA THR A 7 -21.89 -3.66 5.01
C THR A 7 -21.78 -2.16 5.23
N SER A 8 -21.66 -1.77 6.49
CA SER A 8 -21.26 -0.45 6.90
C SER A 8 -19.88 -0.28 6.29
N LEU A 9 -19.82 0.31 5.09
CA LEU A 9 -18.58 0.58 4.39
C LEU A 9 -17.77 1.49 5.31
N TYR A 10 -16.80 0.90 6.01
CA TYR A 10 -15.91 1.66 6.85
C TYR A 10 -15.12 2.59 5.96
N THR A 11 -15.30 3.89 6.18
CA THR A 11 -14.57 4.91 5.46
C THR A 11 -13.29 5.19 6.25
N PHE A 12 -12.15 5.08 5.60
CA PHE A 12 -10.85 5.34 6.19
C PHE A 12 -10.20 6.54 5.50
N GLY A 13 -9.51 7.36 6.28
CA GLY A 13 -8.72 8.47 5.78
C GLY A 13 -7.34 8.01 5.34
N ALA A 14 -6.73 8.76 4.44
CA ALA A 14 -5.31 8.68 4.13
C ALA A 14 -4.78 10.10 3.94
N THR A 15 -3.58 10.38 4.44
CA THR A 15 -2.91 11.66 4.20
C THR A 15 -2.32 11.69 2.79
N LEU A 16 -2.10 12.89 2.24
CA LEU A 16 -1.41 13.04 0.94
C LEU A 16 -0.01 12.40 0.97
N GLU A 17 0.73 12.54 2.07
CA GLU A 17 2.03 11.91 2.25
C GLU A 17 1.95 10.37 2.19
N GLN A 18 0.92 9.77 2.79
CA GLN A 18 0.69 8.33 2.71
C GLN A 18 0.38 7.89 1.27
N ILE A 19 -0.42 8.66 0.54
CA ILE A 19 -0.74 8.38 -0.86
C ILE A 19 0.53 8.49 -1.73
N ASP A 20 1.31 9.55 -1.57
CA ASP A 20 2.56 9.76 -2.30
C ASP A 20 3.58 8.65 -2.03
N ARG A 21 3.73 8.26 -0.75
CA ARG A 21 4.62 7.16 -0.35
C ARG A 21 4.15 5.82 -0.93
N PHE A 22 2.84 5.57 -0.93
CA PHE A 22 2.28 4.37 -1.54
C PHE A 22 2.60 4.30 -3.04
N TYR A 23 2.42 5.39 -3.79
CA TYR A 23 2.79 5.44 -5.21
C TYR A 23 4.29 5.25 -5.46
N ALA A 24 5.15 5.86 -4.64
CA ALA A 24 6.60 5.70 -4.76
C ALA A 24 7.03 4.24 -4.54
N LEU A 25 6.43 3.56 -3.56
CA LEU A 25 6.69 2.15 -3.27
C LEU A 25 6.22 1.24 -4.42
N LEU A 26 5.00 1.47 -4.93
CA LEU A 26 4.49 0.71 -6.09
C LEU A 26 5.38 0.86 -7.31
N ARG A 27 5.82 2.09 -7.62
CA ARG A 27 6.72 2.34 -8.75
C ARG A 27 8.05 1.61 -8.59
N THR A 28 8.57 1.54 -7.37
CA THR A 28 9.82 0.84 -7.04
C THR A 28 9.67 -0.67 -7.29
N ILE A 29 8.58 -1.26 -6.78
CA ILE A 29 8.28 -2.68 -6.98
C ILE A 29 8.14 -3.01 -8.47
N SER A 30 7.40 -2.21 -9.23
CA SER A 30 7.23 -2.43 -10.68
C SER A 30 8.55 -2.33 -11.44
N ALA A 31 9.32 -1.27 -11.23
CA ALA A 31 10.59 -1.08 -11.94
C ALA A 31 11.60 -2.20 -11.64
N GLN A 32 11.64 -2.69 -10.39
CA GLN A 32 12.52 -3.78 -10.00
C GLN A 32 12.04 -5.13 -10.52
N SER A 33 10.72 -5.37 -10.52
CA SER A 33 10.12 -6.58 -11.09
C SER A 33 10.32 -6.65 -12.60
N ASP A 34 10.21 -5.51 -13.29
CA ASP A 34 10.48 -5.41 -14.74
C ASP A 34 11.94 -5.75 -15.05
N MET A 35 12.90 -5.30 -14.22
CA MET A 35 14.30 -5.70 -14.37
C MET A 35 14.49 -7.22 -14.21
N VAL A 36 13.84 -7.85 -13.23
CA VAL A 36 13.91 -9.32 -13.05
C VAL A 36 13.25 -10.06 -14.22
N ALA A 37 12.14 -9.55 -14.76
CA ALA A 37 11.39 -10.21 -15.83
C ALA A 37 11.99 -9.99 -17.23
N VAL A 38 12.62 -8.85 -17.49
CA VAL A 38 13.13 -8.45 -18.83
C VAL A 38 14.62 -8.74 -18.99
N CYS A 39 15.41 -8.80 -17.92
CA CYS A 39 16.81 -9.22 -18.01
C CYS A 39 16.89 -10.71 -18.36
N GLY A 40 16.95 -11.02 -19.66
CA GLY A 40 17.25 -12.36 -20.19
C GLY A 40 18.73 -12.75 -20.10
N ALA A 41 19.58 -11.88 -19.55
CA ALA A 41 20.98 -12.17 -19.25
C ALA A 41 21.11 -12.62 -17.79
N PRO A 42 22.03 -13.55 -17.46
CA PRO A 42 22.24 -13.96 -16.07
C PRO A 42 22.69 -12.74 -15.27
N LEU A 43 21.80 -12.28 -14.39
CA LEU A 43 22.13 -11.33 -13.34
C LEU A 43 23.19 -11.98 -12.45
N ASP A 44 24.19 -11.19 -12.03
CA ASP A 44 25.24 -11.69 -11.14
C ASP A 44 24.65 -12.30 -9.87
N GLU A 45 25.33 -13.27 -9.28
CA GLU A 45 24.85 -14.07 -8.12
C GLU A 45 24.43 -13.19 -6.93
N THR A 46 24.99 -11.98 -6.83
CA THR A 46 24.67 -11.00 -5.78
C THR A 46 23.49 -10.07 -6.12
N THR A 47 23.16 -9.93 -7.40
CA THR A 47 22.17 -8.96 -7.89
C THR A 47 20.74 -9.46 -7.69
N ILE A 48 20.49 -10.76 -7.92
CA ILE A 48 19.15 -11.36 -7.73
C ILE A 48 18.70 -11.28 -6.26
N PRO A 49 19.52 -11.69 -5.27
CA PRO A 49 19.15 -11.53 -3.86
C PRO A 49 18.88 -10.07 -3.47
N THR A 50 19.71 -9.14 -3.94
CA THR A 50 19.57 -7.70 -3.64
C THR A 50 18.27 -7.12 -4.20
N LEU A 51 17.89 -7.48 -5.43
CA LEU A 51 16.62 -7.06 -6.04
C LEU A 51 15.43 -7.67 -5.29
N GLY A 52 15.51 -8.96 -4.94
CA GLY A 52 14.47 -9.64 -4.16
C GLY A 52 14.26 -9.01 -2.78
N GLU A 53 15.35 -8.68 -2.08
CA GLU A 53 15.30 -8.00 -0.78
C GLU A 53 14.69 -6.59 -0.90
N SER A 54 15.05 -5.83 -1.94
CA SER A 54 14.50 -4.51 -2.18
C SER A 54 12.99 -4.54 -2.44
N ILE A 55 12.52 -5.47 -3.28
CA ILE A 55 11.09 -5.69 -3.54
C ILE A 55 10.36 -6.09 -2.26
N PHE A 56 10.92 -7.02 -1.48
CA PHE A 56 10.32 -7.48 -0.23
C PHE A 56 10.18 -6.35 0.80
N ASN A 57 11.21 -5.53 0.96
CA ASN A 57 11.19 -4.39 1.86
C ASN A 57 10.14 -3.35 1.43
N ALA A 58 10.07 -3.03 0.12
CA ALA A 58 9.06 -2.12 -0.39
C ALA A 58 7.63 -2.66 -0.18
N ALA A 59 7.39 -3.95 -0.41
CA ALA A 59 6.10 -4.59 -0.16
C ALA A 59 5.72 -4.60 1.34
N ARG A 60 6.70 -4.81 2.22
CA ARG A 60 6.51 -4.73 3.67
C ARG A 60 6.11 -3.32 4.11
N GLU A 61 6.72 -2.29 3.54
CA GLU A 61 6.35 -0.89 3.80
C GLU A 61 4.93 -0.58 3.33
N VAL A 62 4.54 -1.05 2.14
CA VAL A 62 3.16 -0.93 1.63
C VAL A 62 2.17 -1.55 2.62
N ARG A 63 2.46 -2.76 3.13
CA ARG A 63 1.60 -3.41 4.13
C ARG A 63 1.43 -2.57 5.39
N GLY A 64 2.53 -2.03 5.93
CA GLY A 64 2.46 -1.15 7.11
C GLY A 64 1.68 0.14 6.87
N LEU A 65 1.76 0.71 5.66
CA LEU A 65 0.98 1.89 5.27
C LEU A 65 -0.51 1.57 5.21
N VAL A 66 -0.88 0.44 4.61
CA VAL A 66 -2.27 -0.03 4.54
C VAL A 66 -2.82 -0.32 5.95
N ASP A 67 -2.05 -0.99 6.81
CA ASP A 67 -2.43 -1.22 8.21
C ASP A 67 -2.66 0.10 8.96
N THR A 68 -1.85 1.12 8.67
CA THR A 68 -2.02 2.46 9.26
C THR A 68 -3.33 3.10 8.80
N VAL A 69 -3.66 3.04 7.50
CA VAL A 69 -4.94 3.54 6.96
C VAL A 69 -6.13 2.85 7.65
N TYR A 70 -6.05 1.55 7.92
CA TYR A 70 -7.10 0.82 8.65
C TYR A 70 -7.33 1.30 10.08
N THR A 71 -6.39 2.03 10.68
CA THR A 71 -6.59 2.66 12.00
C THR A 71 -7.18 4.08 11.91
N GLN A 72 -7.14 4.71 10.74
CA GLN A 72 -7.63 6.08 10.48
C GLN A 72 -9.10 6.08 10.07
N ARG A 73 -9.97 5.56 10.93
CA ARG A 73 -11.42 5.53 10.67
C ARG A 73 -11.96 6.96 10.61
N LEU A 74 -12.68 7.27 9.53
CA LEU A 74 -13.45 8.50 9.41
C LEU A 74 -14.84 8.22 9.98
N ASP A 75 -15.14 8.80 11.13
CA ASP A 75 -16.49 8.73 11.69
C ASP A 75 -17.43 9.53 10.78
N GLY A 76 -18.46 8.87 10.25
CA GLY A 76 -19.33 9.39 9.20
C GLY A 76 -20.25 10.56 9.61
N ASN A 77 -19.97 11.28 10.70
CA ASN A 77 -20.83 12.35 11.18
C ASN A 77 -20.14 13.34 12.13
N GLU A 78 -19.25 14.19 11.62
CA GLU A 78 -19.10 15.53 12.19
C GLU A 78 -19.76 16.54 11.24
N ARG A 79 -21.07 16.74 11.43
CA ARG A 79 -21.64 18.06 11.10
C ARG A 79 -21.00 19.03 12.09
N PRO A 80 -20.28 20.07 11.64
CA PRO A 80 -19.82 21.11 12.53
C PRO A 80 -21.07 21.75 13.12
N GLY A 81 -21.28 21.54 14.43
CA GLY A 81 -22.30 22.27 15.17
C GLY A 81 -21.98 23.75 15.05
N THR A 82 -22.86 24.49 14.39
CA THR A 82 -22.91 25.94 14.48
C THR A 82 -23.13 26.30 15.94
N ALA A 83 -22.08 26.77 16.61
CA ALA A 83 -22.15 27.45 17.89
C ALA A 83 -21.97 28.96 17.65
#